data_AF-A0A853CCS3-F1
#
_entry.id   AF-A0A853CCS3-F1
#
_cell.length_a   1.000
_cell.length_b   1.000
_cell.length_c   1.000
_cell.angle_alpha   90.00
_cell.angle_beta   90.00
_cell.angle_gamma   90.00
#
_symmetry.space_group_name_H-M   'P 1'
#
loop_
_entity.id
_entity.type
_entity.pdbx_description
1 polymer ?
#
loop_
_entity_poly.entity_id
_entity_poly.type
_entity_poly.pdbx_seq_one_letter_code
_entity_poly.pdbx_strand_id
1 'polypeptide(L)'
;MTETAAGRDVPKTAVPVDPFVTQIGWLVATAGGKEQLVQRCGGLVSERTLDNWTAGSYPRTKVTGAVRDLDAWARQAMPGYPDAAGAPSLIEACGPYRSAPAVPEPAVDAEEGSPERRPRRLRWVLGAAAAVVVLIAAVVTTVVVVRHNDAEAAKAAAAAAARSAANVPLPSTGDGTSRTELTGSIGAKTFADPRTLTAGGAAIPANTEIQVRCRYYAPSVPSVTPDGFWYLIESEQWNGLWTPANSFMNGDVPGGPYTHNTDFDVPICT
;
A
#
# COMPACT_ATOMS: atom_id res chain seq x y z
N MET A 1 16.01 -65.13 -12.93
CA MET A 1 14.67 -64.54 -12.69
C MET A 1 14.90 -63.24 -11.94
N THR A 2 14.95 -62.13 -12.65
CA THR A 2 15.28 -60.80 -12.11
C THR A 2 13.99 -60.10 -11.67
N GLU A 3 13.87 -59.90 -10.37
CA GLU A 3 12.74 -59.26 -9.70
C GLU A 3 12.80 -57.74 -9.92
N THR A 4 11.79 -57.22 -10.61
CA THR A 4 11.64 -55.80 -10.94
C THR A 4 10.90 -55.12 -9.79
N ALA A 5 11.62 -54.31 -9.01
CA ALA A 5 11.02 -53.50 -7.95
C ALA A 5 10.26 -52.31 -8.55
N ALA A 6 8.92 -52.38 -8.48
CA ALA A 6 8.03 -51.28 -8.81
C ALA A 6 8.14 -50.17 -7.76
N GLY A 7 8.61 -48.99 -8.19
CA GLY A 7 8.57 -47.77 -7.38
C GLY A 7 7.12 -47.36 -7.14
N ARG A 8 6.74 -47.20 -5.86
CA ARG A 8 5.49 -46.52 -5.49
C ARG A 8 5.64 -45.04 -5.77
N ASP A 9 4.85 -44.53 -6.70
CA ASP A 9 4.56 -43.11 -6.80
C ASP A 9 3.87 -42.65 -5.52
N VAL A 10 4.60 -41.89 -4.71
CA VAL A 10 4.03 -41.16 -3.58
C VAL A 10 3.25 -39.98 -4.18
N PRO A 11 1.93 -39.84 -3.91
CA PRO A 11 1.16 -38.71 -4.42
C PRO A 11 1.79 -37.41 -3.90
N LYS A 12 2.17 -36.54 -4.85
CA LYS A 12 2.67 -35.19 -4.63
C LYS A 12 1.67 -34.46 -3.72
N THR A 13 2.04 -34.25 -2.47
CA THR A 13 1.26 -33.49 -1.49
C THR A 13 0.89 -32.15 -2.11
N ALA A 14 -0.42 -31.92 -2.29
CA ALA A 14 -0.94 -30.66 -2.80
C ALA A 14 -0.42 -29.54 -1.88
N VAL A 15 0.24 -28.54 -2.46
CA VAL A 15 0.69 -27.35 -1.72
C VAL A 15 -0.56 -26.74 -1.08
N PRO A 16 -0.60 -26.56 0.26
CA PRO A 16 -1.76 -25.97 0.91
C PRO A 16 -1.96 -24.56 0.33
N VAL A 17 -3.10 -24.37 -0.34
CA VAL A 17 -3.44 -23.08 -0.95
C VAL A 17 -3.70 -22.09 0.18
N ASP A 18 -3.05 -20.94 0.12
CA ASP A 18 -3.18 -19.89 1.13
C ASP A 18 -4.65 -19.39 1.17
N PRO A 19 -5.34 -19.47 2.32
CA PRO A 19 -6.77 -19.16 2.40
C PRO A 19 -7.06 -17.69 2.10
N PHE A 20 -6.17 -16.77 2.50
CA PHE A 20 -6.34 -15.34 2.22
C PHE A 20 -6.24 -15.07 0.71
N VAL A 21 -5.23 -15.66 0.07
CA VAL A 21 -5.03 -15.52 -1.39
C VAL A 21 -6.22 -16.12 -2.15
N THR A 22 -6.74 -17.26 -1.71
CA THR A 22 -7.94 -17.89 -2.27
C THR A 22 -9.15 -16.96 -2.20
N GLN A 23 -9.37 -16.35 -1.02
CA GLN A 23 -10.48 -15.43 -0.80
C GLN A 23 -10.38 -14.16 -1.65
N ILE A 24 -9.18 -13.58 -1.77
CA ILE A 24 -8.95 -12.41 -2.65
C ILE A 24 -9.13 -12.77 -4.12
N GLY A 25 -8.62 -13.93 -4.55
CA GLY A 25 -8.80 -14.43 -5.91
C GLY A 25 -10.28 -14.57 -6.29
N TRP A 26 -11.08 -15.12 -5.38
CA TRP A 26 -12.54 -15.21 -5.57
C TRP A 26 -13.20 -13.82 -5.67
N LEU A 27 -12.86 -12.89 -4.77
CA LEU A 27 -13.41 -11.53 -4.81
C LEU A 27 -13.11 -10.82 -6.13
N VAL A 28 -11.87 -10.94 -6.62
CA VAL A 28 -11.43 -10.37 -7.91
C VAL A 28 -12.21 -11.01 -9.07
N ALA A 29 -12.35 -12.34 -9.09
CA ALA A 29 -13.08 -13.04 -10.14
C ALA A 29 -14.56 -12.66 -10.16
N THR A 30 -15.24 -12.66 -9.00
CA THR A 30 -16.66 -12.32 -8.88
C THR A 30 -16.92 -10.82 -9.15
N ALA A 31 -15.94 -9.95 -8.92
CA ALA A 31 -16.03 -8.54 -9.28
C ALA A 31 -15.85 -8.29 -10.79
N GLY A 32 -15.30 -9.25 -11.55
CA GLY A 32 -14.97 -9.10 -12.97
C GLY A 32 -13.57 -8.52 -13.22
N GLY A 33 -12.65 -8.58 -12.24
CA GLY A 33 -11.29 -8.07 -12.34
C GLY A 33 -10.88 -7.16 -11.17
N LYS A 34 -9.58 -6.84 -11.07
CA LYS A 34 -9.03 -6.01 -9.97
C LYS A 34 -9.54 -4.57 -10.05
N GLU A 35 -9.47 -3.96 -11.23
CA GLU A 35 -10.01 -2.61 -11.49
C GLU A 35 -11.49 -2.52 -11.08
N GLN A 36 -12.30 -3.51 -11.46
CA GLN A 36 -13.72 -3.56 -11.12
C GLN A 36 -13.96 -3.74 -9.62
N LEU A 37 -13.15 -4.57 -8.94
CA LEU A 37 -13.22 -4.70 -7.49
C LEU A 37 -12.91 -3.37 -6.80
N VAL A 38 -11.85 -2.67 -7.21
CA VAL A 38 -11.45 -1.36 -6.68
C VAL A 38 -12.55 -0.32 -6.88
N GLN A 39 -13.15 -0.28 -8.07
CA GLN A 39 -14.25 0.63 -8.37
C GLN A 39 -15.50 0.30 -7.52
N ARG A 40 -15.89 -0.97 -7.43
CA ARG A 40 -17.09 -1.41 -6.70
C ARG A 40 -16.96 -1.26 -5.19
N CYS A 41 -15.76 -1.41 -4.64
CA CYS A 41 -15.51 -1.16 -3.22
C CYS A 41 -15.28 0.33 -2.90
N GLY A 42 -15.34 1.23 -3.89
CA GLY A 42 -15.16 2.66 -3.66
C GLY A 42 -13.73 3.05 -3.29
N GLY A 43 -12.74 2.29 -3.76
CA GLY A 43 -11.32 2.57 -3.52
C GLY A 43 -10.80 2.20 -2.13
N LEU A 44 -11.50 1.34 -1.38
CA LEU A 44 -11.02 0.84 -0.07
C LEU A 44 -9.65 0.16 -0.16
N VAL A 45 -9.35 -0.43 -1.32
CA VAL A 45 -8.05 -1.03 -1.65
C VAL A 45 -7.61 -0.58 -3.04
N SER A 46 -6.29 -0.48 -3.26
CA SER A 46 -5.71 -0.17 -4.58
C SER A 46 -5.42 -1.45 -5.38
N GLU A 47 -5.30 -1.35 -6.70
CA GLU A 47 -4.89 -2.47 -7.55
C GLU A 47 -3.53 -3.04 -7.13
N ARG A 48 -2.56 -2.16 -6.84
CA ARG A 48 -1.24 -2.57 -6.34
C ARG A 48 -1.34 -3.34 -5.02
N THR A 49 -2.26 -2.97 -4.14
CA THR A 49 -2.52 -3.70 -2.90
C THR A 49 -3.05 -5.10 -3.21
N LEU A 50 -4.00 -5.21 -4.14
CA LEU A 50 -4.53 -6.50 -4.59
C LEU A 50 -3.46 -7.35 -5.26
N ASP A 51 -2.56 -6.77 -6.06
CA ASP A 51 -1.41 -7.48 -6.64
C ASP A 51 -0.55 -8.11 -5.57
N ASN A 52 -0.11 -7.31 -4.59
CA ASN A 52 0.70 -7.78 -3.47
C ASN A 52 -0.01 -8.91 -2.71
N TRP A 53 -1.30 -8.75 -2.43
CA TRP A 53 -2.09 -9.74 -1.71
C TRP A 53 -2.25 -11.04 -2.52
N THR A 54 -2.52 -10.95 -3.82
CA THR A 54 -2.59 -12.14 -4.71
C THR A 54 -1.24 -12.84 -4.85
N ALA A 55 -0.12 -12.11 -4.69
CA ALA A 55 1.22 -12.67 -4.65
C ALA A 55 1.60 -13.26 -3.28
N GLY A 56 0.69 -13.26 -2.30
CA GLY A 56 0.93 -13.78 -0.96
C GLY A 56 1.63 -12.80 0.00
N SER A 57 1.87 -11.56 -0.44
CA SER A 57 2.43 -10.47 0.36
C SER A 57 1.30 -9.67 1.01
N TYR A 58 0.78 -10.19 2.13
CA TYR A 58 -0.27 -9.57 2.91
C TYR A 58 0.01 -9.66 4.43
N PRO A 59 -0.69 -8.87 5.27
CA PRO A 59 -0.53 -8.90 6.72
C PRO A 59 -0.98 -10.24 7.33
N ARG A 60 -0.06 -11.18 7.57
CA ARG A 60 -0.38 -12.52 8.10
C ARG A 60 -0.69 -12.56 9.60
N THR A 61 -0.16 -11.62 10.37
CA THR A 61 -0.20 -11.62 11.84
C THR A 61 -1.00 -10.49 12.44
N LYS A 62 -1.53 -9.58 11.61
CA LYS A 62 -2.31 -8.43 12.05
C LYS A 62 -3.36 -8.07 11.01
N VAL A 63 -4.56 -7.74 11.48
CA VAL A 63 -5.64 -7.27 10.61
C VAL A 63 -5.47 -5.76 10.45
N THR A 64 -5.12 -5.30 9.25
CA THR A 64 -5.01 -3.86 8.94
C THR A 64 -6.38 -3.25 8.66
N GLY A 65 -6.49 -1.91 8.67
CA GLY A 65 -7.73 -1.21 8.31
C GLY A 65 -8.25 -1.63 6.94
N ALA A 66 -7.37 -1.65 5.92
CA ALA A 66 -7.72 -2.09 4.57
C ALA A 66 -8.32 -3.52 4.51
N VAL A 67 -7.82 -4.45 5.33
CA VAL A 67 -8.39 -5.81 5.41
C VAL A 67 -9.77 -5.78 6.05
N ARG A 68 -9.96 -5.02 7.15
CA ARG A 68 -11.27 -4.91 7.82
C ARG A 68 -12.31 -4.26 6.92
N ASP A 69 -11.94 -3.18 6.26
CA ASP A 69 -12.87 -2.42 5.44
C ASP A 69 -13.30 -3.22 4.21
N LEU A 70 -12.36 -3.94 3.57
CA LEU A 70 -12.69 -4.83 2.46
C LEU A 70 -13.53 -6.04 2.90
N ASP A 71 -13.22 -6.66 4.05
CA ASP A 71 -14.00 -7.78 4.62
C ASP A 71 -15.44 -7.34 4.93
N ALA A 72 -15.60 -6.20 5.61
CA ALA A 72 -16.90 -5.63 5.94
C ALA A 72 -17.72 -5.28 4.70
N TRP A 73 -17.09 -4.67 3.69
CA TRP A 73 -17.73 -4.39 2.41
C TRP A 73 -18.14 -5.69 1.70
N ALA A 74 -17.26 -6.71 1.67
CA ALA A 74 -17.55 -7.97 0.99
C ALA A 74 -18.75 -8.70 1.61
N ARG A 75 -18.87 -8.72 2.94
CA ARG A 75 -20.05 -9.28 3.64
C ARG A 75 -21.37 -8.62 3.26
N GLN A 76 -21.34 -7.32 2.95
CA GLN A 76 -22.55 -6.56 2.60
C GLN A 76 -22.86 -6.63 1.10
N ALA A 77 -21.83 -6.61 0.25
CA ALA A 77 -21.97 -6.37 -1.18
C ALA A 77 -21.80 -7.63 -2.06
N MET A 78 -21.25 -8.73 -1.52
CA MET A 78 -20.92 -9.93 -2.30
C MET A 78 -21.73 -11.14 -1.81
N PRO A 79 -22.78 -11.54 -2.54
CA PRO A 79 -23.56 -12.73 -2.20
C PRO A 79 -22.69 -13.98 -2.08
N GLY A 80 -22.85 -14.72 -0.99
CA GLY A 80 -22.12 -15.95 -0.73
C GLY A 80 -20.74 -15.77 -0.09
N TYR A 81 -20.28 -14.53 0.16
CA TYR A 81 -19.07 -14.30 0.94
C TYR A 81 -19.29 -14.61 2.44
N PRO A 82 -18.34 -15.26 3.14
CA PRO A 82 -17.07 -15.80 2.65
C PRO A 82 -17.15 -17.21 2.04
N ASP A 83 -18.19 -17.99 2.39
CA ASP A 83 -18.28 -19.44 2.14
C ASP A 83 -18.12 -19.86 0.67
N ALA A 84 -18.53 -19.02 -0.28
CA ALA A 84 -18.46 -19.29 -1.72
C ALA A 84 -17.03 -19.46 -2.25
N ALA A 85 -16.02 -18.96 -1.55
CA ALA A 85 -14.62 -19.17 -1.89
C ALA A 85 -14.05 -20.49 -1.33
N GLY A 86 -14.79 -21.19 -0.46
CA GLY A 86 -14.28 -22.34 0.28
C GLY A 86 -13.13 -22.00 1.24
N ALA A 87 -13.04 -20.73 1.64
CA ALA A 87 -12.01 -20.18 2.50
C ALA A 87 -12.64 -19.37 3.65
N PRO A 88 -11.95 -19.21 4.79
CA PRO A 88 -12.39 -18.32 5.85
C PRO A 88 -12.41 -16.85 5.38
N SER A 89 -13.08 -16.00 6.15
CA SER A 89 -13.10 -14.56 5.85
C SER A 89 -11.70 -13.94 5.85
N LEU A 90 -11.54 -12.75 5.26
CA LEU A 90 -10.22 -12.11 5.14
C LEU A 90 -9.63 -11.82 6.53
N ILE A 91 -10.48 -11.42 7.47
CA ILE A 91 -10.06 -11.19 8.87
C ILE A 91 -9.60 -12.48 9.55
N GLU A 92 -10.30 -13.60 9.35
CA GLU A 92 -9.95 -14.90 9.94
C GLU A 92 -8.71 -15.53 9.30
N ALA A 93 -8.50 -15.28 8.00
CA ALA A 93 -7.32 -15.73 7.28
C ALA A 93 -6.06 -14.97 7.69
N CYS A 94 -6.19 -13.74 8.19
CA CYS A 94 -5.14 -13.08 8.97
C CYS A 94 -5.07 -13.76 10.35
N GLY A 95 -3.96 -14.44 10.66
CA GLY A 95 -3.78 -15.24 11.87
C GLY A 95 -4.11 -14.51 13.18
N PRO A 96 -4.15 -15.23 14.33
CA PRO A 96 -4.89 -14.85 15.53
C PRO A 96 -4.62 -13.42 15.95
N TYR A 97 -5.58 -12.56 15.63
CA TYR A 97 -5.62 -11.18 16.03
C TYR A 97 -5.86 -11.13 17.55
N ARG A 98 -4.85 -10.72 18.34
CA ARG A 98 -5.06 -10.39 19.75
C ARG A 98 -5.80 -9.06 19.84
N SER A 99 -7.13 -9.09 19.72
CA SER A 99 -7.97 -7.93 20.03
C SER A 99 -7.87 -7.59 21.52
N ALA A 100 -7.64 -6.32 21.84
CA ALA A 100 -8.07 -5.76 23.12
C ALA A 100 -9.61 -5.79 23.20
N PRO A 101 -10.22 -5.94 24.39
CA PRO A 101 -11.66 -6.16 24.53
C PRO A 101 -12.47 -4.93 24.08
N ALA A 102 -13.54 -5.22 23.34
CA ALA A 102 -14.53 -4.24 22.89
C ALA A 102 -15.36 -3.72 24.07
N VAL A 103 -15.59 -2.41 24.08
CA VAL A 103 -16.55 -1.74 24.97
C VAL A 103 -17.96 -1.99 24.42
N PRO A 104 -18.92 -2.48 25.22
CA PRO A 104 -20.28 -2.75 24.74
C PRO A 104 -21.09 -1.46 24.58
N GLU A 105 -21.73 -1.31 23.42
CA GLU A 105 -22.82 -0.35 23.18
C GLU A 105 -24.12 -0.80 23.89
N PRO A 106 -24.97 0.14 24.34
CA PRO A 106 -26.19 -0.20 25.06
C PRO A 106 -27.32 -0.64 24.11
N ALA A 107 -28.07 -1.65 24.56
CA ALA A 107 -29.23 -2.21 23.91
C ALA A 107 -30.40 -1.20 23.84
N VAL A 108 -31.07 -1.16 22.68
CA VAL A 108 -32.35 -0.47 22.51
C VAL A 108 -33.43 -1.54 22.44
N ASP A 109 -34.38 -1.45 23.36
CA ASP A 109 -35.46 -2.41 23.57
C ASP A 109 -36.45 -2.48 22.40
N ALA A 110 -37.01 -3.68 22.26
CA ALA A 110 -38.12 -4.02 21.38
C ALA A 110 -39.43 -3.43 21.89
N GLU A 111 -40.27 -2.93 20.97
CA GLU A 111 -41.72 -2.95 21.17
C GLU A 111 -42.42 -3.64 20.01
N GLU A 112 -43.16 -4.68 20.40
CA GLU A 112 -44.07 -5.51 19.65
C GLU A 112 -45.43 -4.79 19.56
N GLY A 113 -45.99 -4.66 18.37
CA GLY A 113 -47.31 -4.06 18.20
C GLY A 113 -47.89 -4.27 16.82
N SER A 114 -48.67 -5.34 16.66
CA SER A 114 -49.66 -5.51 15.60
C SER A 114 -51.03 -5.70 16.26
N PRO A 115 -52.13 -5.15 15.68
CA PRO A 115 -52.85 -5.96 14.68
C PRO A 115 -53.59 -5.21 13.55
N GLU A 116 -53.89 -6.02 12.52
CA GLU A 116 -55.08 -6.06 11.64
C GLU A 116 -55.37 -5.06 10.48
N ARG A 117 -55.15 -5.60 9.26
CA ARG A 117 -56.00 -5.64 8.04
C ARG A 117 -57.15 -4.63 7.83
N ARG A 118 -57.11 -3.89 6.71
CA ARG A 118 -57.86 -4.16 5.44
C ARG A 118 -57.59 -3.10 4.34
N PRO A 119 -57.94 -3.37 3.06
CA PRO A 119 -57.17 -2.93 1.89
C PRO A 119 -57.81 -1.80 1.06
N ARG A 120 -57.07 -1.39 0.02
CA ARG A 120 -57.40 -0.55 -1.15
C ARG A 120 -57.15 0.96 -1.00
N ARG A 121 -56.01 1.41 -1.54
CA ARG A 121 -55.95 2.16 -2.83
C ARG A 121 -54.49 2.31 -3.26
N LEU A 122 -54.05 1.27 -3.97
CA LEU A 122 -52.84 1.18 -4.76
C LEU A 122 -52.95 2.18 -5.93
N ARG A 123 -52.34 3.37 -5.83
CA ARG A 123 -52.01 4.21 -7.02
C ARG A 123 -51.05 5.39 -6.81
N TRP A 124 -50.54 5.67 -5.60
CA TRP A 124 -49.61 6.78 -5.37
C TRP A 124 -48.17 6.41 -4.95
N VAL A 125 -47.80 5.13 -4.94
CA VAL A 125 -46.47 4.68 -4.45
C VAL A 125 -45.34 4.85 -5.48
N LEU A 126 -45.65 5.08 -6.76
CA LEU A 126 -44.63 5.25 -7.81
C LEU A 126 -43.99 6.66 -7.88
N GLY A 127 -44.61 7.69 -7.29
CA GLY A 127 -44.05 9.05 -7.27
C GLY A 127 -43.03 9.28 -6.14
N ALA A 128 -43.27 8.70 -4.96
CA ALA A 128 -42.42 8.90 -3.79
C ALA A 128 -41.07 8.14 -3.89
N ALA A 129 -41.06 6.95 -4.49
CA ALA A 129 -39.84 6.17 -4.68
C ALA A 129 -38.86 6.84 -5.66
N ALA A 130 -39.36 7.45 -6.74
CA ALA A 130 -38.52 8.16 -7.70
C ALA A 130 -37.86 9.41 -7.08
N ALA A 131 -38.59 10.16 -6.25
CA ALA A 131 -38.05 11.34 -5.56
C ALA A 131 -36.95 10.97 -4.55
N VAL A 132 -37.09 9.85 -3.83
CA VAL A 132 -36.07 9.36 -2.89
C VAL A 132 -34.79 8.92 -3.61
N VAL A 133 -34.91 8.24 -4.76
CA VAL A 133 -33.74 7.83 -5.56
C VAL A 133 -32.98 9.04 -6.09
N VAL A 134 -33.67 10.07 -6.58
CA VAL A 134 -33.04 11.31 -7.05
C VAL A 134 -32.33 12.04 -5.92
N LEU A 135 -32.92 12.10 -4.72
CA LEU A 135 -32.29 12.68 -3.53
C LEU A 135 -31.02 11.93 -3.13
N ILE A 136 -31.07 10.59 -3.09
CA ILE A 136 -29.88 9.76 -2.76
C ILE A 136 -28.78 9.97 -3.80
N ALA A 137 -29.11 9.95 -5.10
CA ALA A 137 -28.14 10.18 -6.15
C ALA A 137 -27.50 11.58 -6.05
N ALA A 138 -28.29 12.62 -5.76
CA ALA A 138 -27.78 13.98 -5.56
C ALA A 138 -26.83 14.08 -4.36
N VAL A 139 -27.17 13.44 -3.23
CA VAL A 139 -26.31 13.40 -2.02
C VAL A 139 -25.01 12.66 -2.32
N VAL A 140 -25.08 11.47 -2.94
CA VAL A 140 -23.88 10.69 -3.30
C VAL A 140 -22.98 11.48 -4.23
N THR A 141 -23.54 12.12 -5.26
CA THR A 141 -22.76 12.94 -6.21
C THR A 141 -22.07 14.10 -5.49
N THR A 142 -22.79 14.78 -4.58
CA THR A 142 -22.22 15.87 -3.76
C THR A 142 -21.07 15.37 -2.89
N VAL A 143 -21.23 14.22 -2.21
CA VAL A 143 -20.18 13.63 -1.37
C VAL A 143 -18.94 13.25 -2.20
N VAL A 144 -19.13 12.66 -3.38
CA VAL A 144 -18.02 12.30 -4.28
C VAL A 144 -17.28 13.55 -4.76
N VAL A 145 -17.99 14.59 -5.18
CA VAL A 145 -17.40 15.86 -5.62
C VAL A 145 -16.63 16.54 -4.50
N VAL A 146 -17.20 16.60 -3.29
CA VAL A 146 -16.52 17.18 -2.11
C VAL A 146 -15.24 16.42 -1.80
N ARG A 147 -15.29 15.07 -1.75
CA ARG A 147 -14.08 14.26 -1.50
C ARG A 147 -13.02 14.40 -2.58
N HIS A 148 -13.43 14.52 -3.84
CA HIS A 148 -12.49 14.74 -4.93
C HIS A 148 -11.82 16.12 -4.81
N ASN A 149 -12.58 17.16 -4.51
CA ASN A 149 -12.05 18.50 -4.27
C ASN A 149 -11.10 18.53 -3.07
N ASP A 150 -11.43 17.83 -1.97
CA ASP A 150 -10.56 17.73 -0.79
C ASP A 150 -9.23 17.02 -1.12
N ALA A 151 -9.28 15.94 -1.91
CA ALA A 151 -8.08 15.23 -2.34
C ALA A 151 -7.18 16.09 -3.25
N GLU A 152 -7.78 16.83 -4.20
CA GLU A 152 -7.05 17.76 -5.05
C GLU A 152 -6.48 18.94 -4.26
N ALA A 153 -7.22 19.48 -3.30
CA ALA A 153 -6.74 20.52 -2.38
C ALA A 153 -5.57 20.02 -1.52
N ALA A 154 -5.64 18.78 -1.02
CA ALA A 154 -4.54 18.16 -0.26
C ALA A 154 -3.28 17.98 -1.13
N LYS A 155 -3.42 17.53 -2.39
CA LYS A 155 -2.30 17.46 -3.34
C LYS A 155 -1.71 18.83 -3.63
N ALA A 156 -2.56 19.85 -3.83
CA ALA A 156 -2.13 21.22 -4.08
C ALA A 156 -1.39 21.82 -2.88
N ALA A 157 -1.87 21.58 -1.66
CA ALA A 157 -1.21 21.99 -0.43
C ALA A 157 0.14 21.28 -0.23
N ALA A 158 0.22 19.97 -0.49
CA ALA A 158 1.47 19.22 -0.46
C ALA A 158 2.48 19.74 -1.49
N ALA A 159 2.03 20.05 -2.71
CA ALA A 159 2.87 20.65 -3.74
C ALA A 159 3.34 22.06 -3.36
N ALA A 160 2.48 22.88 -2.75
CA ALA A 160 2.84 24.21 -2.26
C ALA A 160 3.85 24.15 -1.11
N ALA A 161 3.68 23.18 -0.19
CA ALA A 161 4.63 22.92 0.88
C ALA A 161 5.99 22.46 0.31
N ALA A 162 5.99 21.56 -0.68
CA ALA A 162 7.20 21.11 -1.35
C ALA A 162 7.94 22.27 -2.06
N ARG A 163 7.20 23.16 -2.75
CA ARG A 163 7.78 24.39 -3.36
C ARG A 163 8.35 25.34 -2.31
N SER A 164 7.68 25.49 -1.18
CA SER A 164 8.18 26.34 -0.08
C SER A 164 9.45 25.75 0.53
N ALA A 165 9.51 24.42 0.69
CA ALA A 165 10.71 23.72 1.12
C ALA A 165 11.86 23.87 0.12
N ALA A 166 11.59 23.84 -1.18
CA ALA A 166 12.61 24.00 -2.22
C ALA A 166 13.36 25.34 -2.15
N ASN A 167 12.74 26.39 -1.61
CA ASN A 167 13.38 27.71 -1.44
C ASN A 167 14.35 27.78 -0.25
N VAL A 168 14.32 26.80 0.66
CA VAL A 168 15.29 26.71 1.75
C VAL A 168 16.57 26.08 1.20
N PRO A 169 17.74 26.72 1.36
CA PRO A 169 19.02 26.12 0.97
C PRO A 169 19.19 24.73 1.58
N LEU A 170 19.68 23.78 0.80
CA LEU A 170 19.99 22.45 1.31
C LEU A 170 21.24 22.51 2.18
N PRO A 171 21.27 21.79 3.32
CA PRO A 171 22.48 21.64 4.09
C PRO A 171 23.51 20.88 3.25
N SER A 172 24.76 21.32 3.28
CA SER A 172 25.82 20.76 2.44
C SER A 172 27.11 20.44 3.19
N THR A 173 27.09 20.63 4.51
CA THR A 173 28.26 20.46 5.37
C THR A 173 28.11 19.17 6.17
N GLY A 174 29.06 18.25 6.02
CA GLY A 174 29.18 17.06 6.87
C GLY A 174 30.05 17.32 8.09
N ASP A 175 30.58 16.25 8.69
CA ASP A 175 31.57 16.32 9.78
C ASP A 175 33.01 16.54 9.28
N GLY A 176 33.19 16.72 7.96
CA GLY A 176 34.48 16.85 7.29
C GLY A 176 35.13 15.52 6.87
N THR A 177 34.52 14.38 7.20
CA THR A 177 34.99 13.04 6.81
C THR A 177 34.12 12.48 5.70
N SER A 178 34.70 12.28 4.52
CA SER A 178 34.01 11.57 3.43
C SER A 178 33.92 10.07 3.73
N ARG A 179 32.83 9.44 3.30
CA ARG A 179 32.62 7.98 3.41
C ARG A 179 32.60 7.36 2.02
N THR A 180 33.24 6.21 1.88
CA THR A 180 33.19 5.44 0.64
C THR A 180 31.91 4.63 0.60
N GLU A 181 31.16 4.75 -0.48
CA GLU A 181 29.95 3.98 -0.75
C GLU A 181 30.06 3.27 -2.10
N LEU A 182 29.53 2.05 -2.19
CA LEU A 182 29.50 1.27 -3.42
C LEU A 182 28.07 1.24 -3.95
N THR A 183 27.85 1.66 -5.20
CA THR A 183 26.50 1.53 -5.80
C THR A 183 26.11 0.07 -5.97
N GLY A 184 24.82 -0.23 -5.78
CA GLY A 184 24.26 -1.55 -6.04
C GLY A 184 24.27 -1.93 -7.54
N SER A 185 23.70 -3.10 -7.83
CA SER A 185 23.73 -3.72 -9.17
C SER A 185 23.02 -2.93 -10.28
N ILE A 186 22.20 -1.94 -9.93
CA ILE A 186 21.44 -1.11 -10.88
C ILE A 186 22.01 0.31 -11.03
N GLY A 187 23.05 0.67 -10.27
CA GLY A 187 23.57 2.04 -10.19
C GLY A 187 22.66 2.98 -9.38
N ALA A 188 22.87 4.29 -9.53
CA ALA A 188 22.12 5.30 -8.77
C ALA A 188 21.81 6.54 -9.64
N LYS A 189 20.64 7.15 -9.42
CA LYS A 189 20.27 8.42 -10.07
C LYS A 189 20.79 9.60 -9.25
N THR A 190 21.17 10.67 -9.93
CA THR A 190 21.63 11.91 -9.29
C THR A 190 20.65 13.07 -9.51
N PHE A 191 20.57 13.95 -8.51
CA PHE A 191 19.60 15.02 -8.43
C PHE A 191 20.25 16.29 -7.90
N ALA A 192 19.81 17.44 -8.40
CA ALA A 192 20.24 18.73 -7.85
C ALA A 192 19.55 19.03 -6.50
N ASP A 193 18.32 18.55 -6.32
CA ASP A 193 17.55 18.71 -5.08
C ASP A 193 16.77 17.41 -4.77
N PRO A 194 17.01 16.77 -3.61
CA PRO A 194 16.37 15.50 -3.24
C PRO A 194 14.90 15.66 -2.84
N ARG A 195 14.42 16.89 -2.61
CA ARG A 195 13.02 17.17 -2.19
C ARG A 195 12.10 17.31 -3.39
N THR A 196 12.61 17.85 -4.49
CA THR A 196 11.84 18.12 -5.72
C THR A 196 12.16 17.16 -6.85
N LEU A 197 13.20 16.33 -6.71
CA LEU A 197 13.72 15.44 -7.75
C LEU A 197 14.13 16.21 -9.01
N THR A 198 14.62 17.42 -8.85
CA THR A 198 15.20 18.18 -9.96
C THR A 198 16.36 17.38 -10.53
N ALA A 199 16.29 17.05 -11.82
CA ALA A 199 17.32 16.28 -12.49
C ALA A 199 18.69 16.91 -12.24
N GLY A 200 19.64 16.08 -11.81
CA GLY A 200 21.02 16.50 -11.55
C GLY A 200 21.86 16.34 -12.80
N GLY A 201 22.84 15.44 -12.72
CA GLY A 201 23.77 15.12 -13.79
C GLY A 201 23.62 13.70 -14.29
N ALA A 202 24.75 13.11 -14.73
CA ALA A 202 24.78 11.71 -15.14
C ALA A 202 24.41 10.78 -13.98
N ALA A 203 23.77 9.66 -14.30
CA ALA A 203 23.58 8.58 -13.34
C ALA A 203 24.93 7.94 -12.97
N ILE A 204 25.03 7.43 -11.75
CA ILE A 204 26.17 6.66 -11.28
C ILE A 204 26.00 5.22 -11.77
N PRO A 205 26.97 4.64 -12.50
CA PRO A 205 26.89 3.25 -12.92
C PRO A 205 26.80 2.28 -11.74
N ALA A 206 26.40 1.04 -12.03
CA ALA A 206 26.42 -0.03 -11.05
C ALA A 206 27.86 -0.36 -10.59
N ASN A 207 28.00 -0.89 -9.38
CA ASN A 207 29.29 -1.31 -8.81
C ASN A 207 30.39 -0.23 -8.89
N THR A 208 30.00 1.03 -8.69
CA THR A 208 30.89 2.19 -8.72
C THR A 208 31.09 2.68 -7.30
N GLU A 209 32.35 2.78 -6.88
CA GLU A 209 32.71 3.41 -5.62
C GLU A 209 32.67 4.93 -5.75
N ILE A 210 32.02 5.59 -4.80
CA ILE A 210 31.98 7.05 -4.70
C ILE A 210 32.30 7.48 -3.27
N GLN A 211 32.65 8.75 -3.11
CA GLN A 211 32.73 9.44 -1.83
C GLN A 211 31.44 10.20 -1.58
N VAL A 212 30.86 10.00 -0.40
CA VAL A 212 29.71 10.75 0.09
C VAL A 212 30.12 11.59 1.28
N ARG A 213 29.65 12.83 1.32
CA ARG A 213 30.00 13.78 2.38
C ARG A 213 29.10 13.65 3.61
N CYS A 214 27.79 13.56 3.37
CA CYS A 214 26.79 13.56 4.43
C CYS A 214 25.44 13.05 3.91
N ARG A 215 24.51 12.80 4.83
CA ARG A 215 23.14 12.37 4.55
C ARG A 215 22.09 13.40 4.94
N TYR A 216 21.01 13.46 4.17
CA TYR A 216 19.89 14.35 4.39
C TYR A 216 18.57 13.56 4.38
N TYR A 217 17.70 13.84 5.34
CA TYR A 217 16.40 13.18 5.46
C TYR A 217 15.34 13.91 4.63
N ALA A 218 14.86 13.26 3.57
CA ALA A 218 13.80 13.76 2.69
C ALA A 218 12.81 12.62 2.35
N PRO A 219 11.93 12.24 3.29
CA PRO A 219 11.04 11.08 3.16
C PRO A 219 9.86 11.31 2.22
N SER A 220 9.64 12.54 1.75
CA SER A 220 8.54 12.88 0.85
C SER A 220 8.66 12.21 -0.52
N VAL A 221 9.83 11.65 -0.85
CA VAL A 221 10.06 10.89 -2.08
C VAL A 221 9.85 9.40 -1.82
N PRO A 222 8.85 8.74 -2.44
CA PRO A 222 8.57 7.33 -2.17
C PRO A 222 9.73 6.36 -2.46
N SER A 223 10.62 6.70 -3.41
CA SER A 223 11.72 5.83 -3.83
C SER A 223 12.80 5.62 -2.76
N VAL A 224 12.85 6.43 -1.69
CA VAL A 224 13.79 6.27 -0.57
C VAL A 224 13.18 5.56 0.65
N THR A 225 11.98 5.00 0.52
CA THR A 225 11.34 4.19 1.57
C THR A 225 12.15 2.91 1.83
N PRO A 226 12.31 2.45 3.09
CA PRO A 226 11.70 2.96 4.32
C PRO A 226 12.43 4.12 5.01
N ASP A 227 13.73 4.30 4.77
CA ASP A 227 14.56 5.14 5.66
C ASP A 227 14.56 6.63 5.28
N GLY A 228 14.25 6.97 4.03
CA GLY A 228 14.05 8.36 3.60
C GLY A 228 15.32 9.20 3.45
N PHE A 229 16.51 8.60 3.47
CA PHE A 229 17.78 9.31 3.40
C PHE A 229 18.35 9.42 1.98
N TRP A 230 19.10 10.51 1.79
CA TRP A 230 19.82 10.86 0.58
C TRP A 230 21.27 11.17 0.92
N TYR A 231 22.20 10.84 0.04
CA TYR A 231 23.61 11.20 0.17
C TYR A 231 23.97 12.39 -0.70
N LEU A 232 24.78 13.30 -0.15
CA LEU A 232 25.47 14.34 -0.90
C LEU A 232 26.81 13.79 -1.39
N ILE A 233 27.01 13.78 -2.70
CA ILE A 233 28.18 13.18 -3.34
C ILE A 233 29.35 14.18 -3.38
N GLU A 234 30.56 13.68 -3.13
CA GLU A 234 31.81 14.45 -3.17
C GLU A 234 32.75 14.01 -4.32
N SER A 235 32.51 12.85 -4.92
CA SER A 235 33.24 12.38 -6.11
C SER A 235 33.07 13.31 -7.31
N GLU A 236 34.18 13.63 -7.99
CA GLU A 236 34.32 14.62 -9.07
C GLU A 236 33.06 14.89 -9.92
N GLN A 237 32.74 14.00 -10.87
CA GLN A 237 31.70 14.25 -11.88
C GLN A 237 30.26 14.35 -11.31
N TRP A 238 30.07 14.01 -10.04
CA TRP A 238 28.80 14.10 -9.33
C TRP A 238 28.86 15.01 -8.10
N ASN A 239 29.98 15.72 -7.90
CA ASN A 239 30.20 16.52 -6.71
C ASN A 239 29.09 17.58 -6.54
N GLY A 240 28.50 17.62 -5.34
CA GLY A 240 27.39 18.52 -5.02
C GLY A 240 26.00 18.02 -5.45
N LEU A 241 25.91 16.84 -6.08
CA LEU A 241 24.63 16.21 -6.39
C LEU A 241 24.17 15.27 -5.27
N TRP A 242 22.86 15.05 -5.23
CA TRP A 242 22.19 14.17 -4.29
C TRP A 242 21.80 12.85 -4.93
N THR A 243 21.86 11.77 -4.16
CA THR A 243 21.46 10.43 -4.62
C THR A 243 20.72 9.67 -3.51
N PRO A 244 19.73 8.81 -3.83
CA PRO A 244 19.06 7.98 -2.85
C PRO A 244 20.04 7.07 -2.10
N ALA A 245 20.01 7.05 -0.76
CA ALA A 245 20.91 6.21 0.04
C ALA A 245 20.69 4.70 -0.19
N ASN A 246 19.44 4.31 -0.45
CA ASN A 246 19.07 2.92 -0.74
C ASN A 246 19.48 2.41 -2.13
N SER A 247 20.26 3.20 -2.88
CA SER A 247 20.90 2.76 -4.14
C SER A 247 22.32 2.22 -3.92
N PHE A 248 22.83 2.26 -2.69
CA PHE A 248 24.19 1.85 -2.31
C PHE A 248 24.17 0.59 -1.46
N MET A 249 25.32 -0.08 -1.37
CA MET A 249 25.48 -1.28 -0.56
C MET A 249 25.39 -0.98 0.95
N ASN A 250 25.69 0.24 1.42
CA ASN A 250 25.50 0.64 2.83
C ASN A 250 26.12 -0.34 3.84
N GLY A 251 27.32 -0.84 3.54
CA GLY A 251 28.01 -1.86 4.35
C GLY A 251 27.63 -3.32 4.03
N ASP A 252 26.63 -3.57 3.18
CA ASP A 252 26.31 -4.93 2.71
C ASP A 252 27.40 -5.48 1.77
N VAL A 253 27.60 -6.80 1.82
CA VAL A 253 28.60 -7.49 0.98
C VAL A 253 28.08 -7.58 -0.46
N PRO A 254 28.88 -7.20 -1.49
CA PRO A 254 28.50 -7.39 -2.90
C PRO A 254 28.11 -8.83 -3.23
N GLY A 255 26.95 -9.01 -3.84
CA GLY A 255 26.37 -10.33 -4.16
C GLY A 255 25.69 -11.04 -2.98
N GLY A 256 25.73 -10.45 -1.78
CA GLY A 256 24.98 -10.89 -0.61
C GLY A 256 23.54 -10.37 -0.58
N PRO A 257 22.77 -10.73 0.47
CA PRO A 257 21.46 -10.13 0.70
C PRO A 257 21.58 -8.64 1.01
N TYR A 258 20.65 -7.85 0.48
CA TYR A 258 20.52 -6.43 0.81
C TYR A 258 19.80 -6.28 2.15
N THR A 259 20.49 -5.78 3.18
CA THR A 259 19.98 -5.68 4.54
C THR A 259 19.96 -4.25 5.08
N HIS A 260 20.68 -3.32 4.46
CA HIS A 260 20.75 -1.91 4.90
C HIS A 260 20.31 -0.96 3.77
N ASN A 261 19.25 -0.16 4.00
CA ASN A 261 18.85 0.87 3.03
C ASN A 261 19.60 2.20 3.22
N THR A 262 20.34 2.35 4.31
CA THR A 262 21.13 3.55 4.62
C THR A 262 22.28 3.15 5.53
N ASP A 263 23.47 3.65 5.23
CA ASP A 263 24.61 3.65 6.13
C ASP A 263 24.45 4.80 7.12
N PHE A 264 24.30 4.45 8.40
CA PHE A 264 24.14 5.43 9.48
C PHE A 264 25.46 6.02 9.97
N ASP A 265 26.61 5.51 9.51
CA ASP A 265 27.93 6.07 9.77
C ASP A 265 28.23 7.29 8.88
N VAL A 266 27.44 7.50 7.82
CA VAL A 266 27.44 8.75 7.05
C VAL A 266 26.84 9.88 7.93
N PRO A 267 27.57 10.97 8.18
CA PRO A 267 27.12 12.05 9.08
C PRO A 267 25.92 12.80 8.50
N ILE A 268 25.06 13.38 9.34
CA ILE A 268 23.94 14.20 8.88
C ILE A 268 24.45 15.54 8.34
N CYS A 269 23.91 16.00 7.22
CA CYS A 269 24.23 17.32 6.67
C CYS A 269 23.70 18.43 7.59
N THR A 270 24.54 19.44 7.84
CA THR A 270 24.24 20.67 8.60
C THR A 270 24.39 21.92 7.74
#